data_AF-A0A1X3P7W4-F1
#
_entry.id   AF-A0A1X3P7W4-F1
#
_cell.length_a   1.000
_cell.length_b   1.000
_cell.length_c   1.000
_cell.angle_alpha   90.00
_cell.angle_beta   90.00
_cell.angle_gamma   90.00
#
_symmetry.space_group_name_H-M   'P 1'
#
loop_
_entity.id
_entity.type
_entity.pdbx_description
1 polymer ?
#
loop_
_entity_poly.entity_id
_entity_poly.type
_entity_poly.pdbx_seq_one_letter_code
_entity_poly.pdbx_strand_id
1 'polypeptide(L)'
;MRRARRGGGRRRCRRRLGPRWRTGCSLAEDVDDGRREECLEVLHCWLLHHGRWDGAARELGLHRNTVRRVVGTAARVLQVDLDDARHRADLLAALDALGPENSGSRD
;
A
#
# COMPACT_ATOMS: atom_id res chain seq x y z
N MET A 1 -26.33 -30.60 -16.49
CA MET A 1 -26.28 -30.16 -15.07
C MET A 1 -25.33 -28.97 -14.92
N ARG A 2 -25.72 -27.99 -14.13
CA ARG A 2 -25.13 -26.64 -14.02
C ARG A 2 -23.92 -26.61 -13.04
N ARG A 3 -22.91 -25.81 -13.40
CA ARG A 3 -22.03 -24.88 -12.61
C ARG A 3 -21.61 -25.30 -11.17
N ALA A 4 -20.36 -25.14 -10.75
CA ALA A 4 -19.82 -23.81 -10.46
C ALA A 4 -18.28 -23.70 -10.55
N ARG A 5 -17.90 -22.57 -11.16
CA ARG A 5 -16.58 -21.95 -11.14
C ARG A 5 -16.32 -21.37 -9.74
N ARG A 6 -15.13 -21.57 -9.20
CA ARG A 6 -14.45 -20.62 -8.28
C ARG A 6 -12.99 -20.61 -8.77
N GLY A 7 -12.50 -19.61 -9.49
CA GLY A 7 -12.70 -18.18 -9.28
C GLY A 7 -11.68 -17.60 -8.30
N GLY A 8 -10.53 -18.25 -8.09
CA GLY A 8 -9.39 -17.68 -7.35
C GLY A 8 -8.52 -16.83 -8.27
N GLY A 9 -9.10 -15.79 -8.85
CA GLY A 9 -8.34 -14.76 -9.56
C GLY A 9 -7.41 -14.11 -8.56
N ARG A 10 -6.14 -14.53 -8.56
CA ARG A 10 -5.04 -13.76 -7.97
C ARG A 10 -5.05 -12.44 -8.73
N ARG A 11 -5.81 -11.47 -8.22
CA ARG A 11 -5.88 -10.13 -8.76
C ARG A 11 -4.43 -9.65 -8.82
N ARG A 12 -3.97 -9.52 -10.06
CA ARG A 12 -2.64 -9.02 -10.37
C ARG A 12 -2.54 -7.65 -9.74
N CYS A 13 -1.75 -7.53 -8.68
CA CYS A 13 -1.01 -6.31 -8.40
C CYS A 13 0.02 -6.13 -9.52
N ARG A 14 -0.47 -5.87 -10.74
CA ARG A 14 0.34 -5.36 -11.83
C ARG A 14 -0.12 -3.95 -12.06
N ARG A 15 0.63 -3.01 -11.49
CA ARG A 15 1.29 -1.97 -12.26
C ARG A 15 2.63 -1.70 -11.58
N ARG A 16 3.69 -1.82 -12.37
CA ARG A 16 5.08 -1.55 -11.99
C ARG A 16 5.21 -0.04 -11.86
N LEU A 17 5.27 0.47 -10.64
CA LEU A 17 6.20 1.55 -10.33
C LEU A 17 7.43 0.83 -9.81
N GLY A 18 8.53 0.89 -10.57
CA GLY A 18 9.74 0.16 -10.23
C GLY A 18 10.30 0.66 -8.89
N PRO A 19 10.79 -0.22 -8.01
CA PRO A 19 11.34 0.22 -6.73
C PRO A 19 12.58 1.08 -6.91
N ARG A 20 12.46 2.38 -6.62
CA ARG A 20 13.58 3.34 -6.59
C ARG A 20 14.55 3.07 -5.43
N TRP A 21 14.11 2.31 -4.42
CA TRP A 21 14.88 1.99 -3.21
C TRP A 21 16.18 1.19 -3.46
N ARG A 22 16.46 0.78 -4.71
CA ARG A 22 17.66 0.01 -5.08
C ARG A 22 18.79 0.85 -5.69
N THR A 23 18.60 2.13 -6.02
CA THR A 23 19.69 2.92 -6.64
C THR A 23 19.55 4.41 -6.32
N GLY A 24 20.67 5.03 -5.93
CA GLY A 24 20.75 6.41 -5.44
C GLY A 24 20.10 7.45 -6.34
N CYS A 25 19.51 8.46 -5.70
CA CYS A 25 18.78 9.57 -6.28
C CYS A 25 19.62 10.47 -7.18
N SER A 26 18.98 11.02 -8.23
CA SER A 26 19.22 12.36 -8.77
C SER A 26 17.94 12.92 -9.41
N LEU A 27 17.32 13.95 -8.79
CA LEU A 27 16.55 15.09 -9.35
C LEU A 27 15.64 15.71 -8.26
N ALA A 28 15.91 16.96 -7.86
CA ALA A 28 15.53 17.50 -6.56
C ALA A 28 14.06 17.95 -6.38
N GLU A 29 13.23 18.00 -7.43
CA GLU A 29 11.82 18.44 -7.34
C GLU A 29 10.83 17.27 -7.50
N ASP A 30 11.16 16.26 -8.31
CA ASP A 30 10.45 14.96 -8.38
C ASP A 30 10.67 14.07 -7.14
N VAL A 31 11.62 14.45 -6.28
CA VAL A 31 11.99 13.69 -5.09
C VAL A 31 10.91 13.70 -4.02
N ASP A 32 10.06 14.73 -3.93
CA ASP A 32 9.01 14.75 -2.90
C ASP A 32 7.80 13.90 -3.29
N ASP A 33 7.32 14.05 -4.52
CA ASP A 33 6.19 13.28 -5.05
C ASP A 33 6.55 11.79 -5.15
N GLY A 34 7.73 11.46 -5.67
CA GLY A 34 8.19 10.08 -5.75
C GLY A 34 8.32 9.41 -4.38
N ARG A 35 8.82 10.14 -3.36
CA ARG A 35 8.92 9.61 -2.00
C ARG A 35 7.55 9.46 -1.33
N ARG A 36 6.59 10.34 -1.66
CA ARG A 36 5.21 10.25 -1.22
C ARG A 36 4.53 9.01 -1.79
N GLU A 37 4.64 8.78 -3.10
CA GLU A 37 4.14 7.58 -3.78
C GLU A 37 4.70 6.31 -3.15
N GLU A 38 6.02 6.27 -2.88
CA GLU A 38 6.66 5.14 -2.23
C GLU A 38 6.14 4.91 -0.81
N CYS A 39 5.90 5.98 -0.04
CA CYS A 39 5.31 5.85 1.28
C CYS A 39 3.88 5.29 1.21
N LEU A 40 3.09 5.74 0.23
CA LEU A 40 1.73 5.26 0.01
C LEU A 40 1.71 3.81 -0.45
N GLU A 41 2.62 3.38 -1.32
CA GLU A 41 2.75 1.99 -1.77
C GLU A 41 3.07 1.06 -0.60
N VAL A 42 4.07 1.43 0.22
CA VAL A 42 4.46 0.67 1.41
C VAL A 42 3.31 0.58 2.42
N LEU A 43 2.63 1.71 2.67
CA LEU A 43 1.50 1.78 3.59
C LEU A 43 0.32 0.94 3.09
N HIS A 44 -0.05 1.07 1.81
CA HIS A 44 -1.15 0.31 1.21
C HIS A 44 -0.89 -1.19 1.26
N CYS A 45 0.32 -1.62 0.86
CA CYS A 45 0.72 -3.02 0.97
C CYS A 45 0.65 -3.52 2.44
N TRP A 46 1.14 -2.74 3.40
CA TRP A 46 1.06 -3.09 4.82
C TRP A 46 -0.39 -3.25 5.32
N LEU A 47 -1.29 -2.38 4.89
CA LEU A 47 -2.72 -2.47 5.20
C LEU A 47 -3.37 -3.72 4.58
N LEU A 48 -3.04 -4.05 3.32
CA LEU A 48 -3.49 -5.28 2.66
C LEU A 48 -2.99 -6.56 3.37
N HIS A 49 -1.84 -6.49 4.05
CA HIS A 49 -1.33 -7.56 4.88
C HIS A 49 -1.87 -7.57 6.32
N HIS A 50 -2.92 -6.79 6.61
CA HIS A 50 -3.57 -6.67 7.92
C HIS A 50 -2.62 -6.24 9.04
N GLY A 51 -1.67 -5.37 8.72
CA GLY A 51 -0.70 -4.87 9.69
C GLY A 51 0.53 -5.75 9.91
N ARG A 52 0.67 -6.85 9.17
CA ARG A 52 1.82 -7.77 9.29
C ARG A 52 3.05 -7.20 8.59
N TRP A 53 4.05 -6.83 9.40
CA TRP A 53 5.33 -6.28 8.93
C TRP A 53 6.05 -7.21 7.95
N ASP A 54 6.17 -8.49 8.29
CA ASP A 54 6.91 -9.46 7.47
C ASP A 54 6.17 -9.81 6.15
N GLY A 55 4.85 -9.76 6.15
CA GLY A 55 4.03 -9.98 4.96
C GLY A 55 4.31 -8.91 3.90
N ALA A 56 4.18 -7.65 4.30
CA ALA A 56 4.44 -6.52 3.41
C ALA A 56 5.91 -6.40 3.01
N ALA A 57 6.84 -6.66 3.94
CA ALA A 57 8.27 -6.67 3.65
C ALA A 57 8.63 -7.68 2.56
N ARG A 58 8.08 -8.91 2.63
CA ARG A 58 8.28 -9.94 1.60
C ARG A 58 7.69 -9.56 0.25
N GLU A 59 6.49 -8.99 0.24
CA GLU A 59 5.81 -8.59 -1.01
C GLU A 59 6.57 -7.45 -1.71
N LEU A 60 7.05 -6.47 -0.95
CA LEU A 60 7.78 -5.31 -1.48
C LEU A 60 9.28 -5.57 -1.71
N GLY A 61 9.80 -6.71 -1.24
CA GLY A 61 11.24 -7.00 -1.23
C GLY A 61 12.05 -6.09 -0.30
N LEU A 62 11.40 -5.49 0.69
CA LEU A 62 11.99 -4.57 1.66
C LEU A 62 12.37 -5.29 2.96
N HIS A 63 13.24 -4.67 3.75
CA HIS A 63 13.48 -5.11 5.12
C HIS A 63 12.31 -4.69 6.03
N ARG A 64 11.89 -5.53 6.98
CA ARG A 64 10.77 -5.23 7.90
C ARG A 64 10.93 -3.91 8.67
N ASN A 65 12.17 -3.53 8.99
CA ASN A 65 12.46 -2.26 9.68
C ASN A 65 12.19 -1.05 8.78
N THR A 66 12.39 -1.18 7.47
CA THR A 66 12.05 -0.13 6.50
C THR A 66 10.55 0.09 6.47
N VAL A 67 9.77 -1.00 6.39
CA VAL A 67 8.29 -0.93 6.44
C VAL A 67 7.82 -0.24 7.72
N ARG A 68 8.35 -0.66 8.89
CA ARG A 68 8.03 -0.02 10.19
C ARG A 68 8.33 1.47 10.21
N ARG A 69 9.50 1.89 9.70
CA ARG A 69 9.89 3.30 9.65
C ARG A 69 8.95 4.12 8.77
N VAL A 70 8.60 3.60 7.59
CA VAL A 70 7.72 4.29 6.64
C VAL A 70 6.31 4.39 7.20
N VAL A 71 5.73 3.28 7.66
CA VAL A 71 4.38 3.24 8.25
C VAL A 71 4.30 4.11 9.51
N GLY A 72 5.30 4.07 10.39
CA GLY A 72 5.36 4.94 11.57
C GLY A 72 5.56 6.42 11.23
N THR A 73 6.11 6.74 10.07
CA THR A 73 6.16 8.13 9.59
C THR A 73 4.81 8.54 9.02
N ALA A 74 4.17 7.69 8.23
CA ALA A 74 2.84 7.94 7.69
C ALA A 74 1.79 8.10 8.81
N ALA A 75 1.81 7.27 9.84
CA ALA A 75 0.93 7.40 11.01
C ALA A 75 1.06 8.77 11.68
N ARG A 76 2.30 9.25 11.87
CA ARG A 76 2.56 10.57 12.46
C ARG A 76 2.13 11.71 11.55
N VAL A 77 2.31 11.60 10.23
CA VAL A 77 1.87 12.65 9.29
C VAL A 77 0.35 12.70 9.20
N LEU A 78 -0.30 11.54 9.15
CA LEU A 78 -1.75 11.41 9.06
C LEU A 78 -2.45 11.59 10.41
N GLN A 79 -1.69 11.68 11.52
CA GLN A 79 -2.21 11.75 12.89
C GLN A 79 -3.23 10.65 13.18
N VAL A 80 -2.95 9.43 12.70
CA VAL A 80 -3.84 8.28 12.83
C VAL A 80 -3.16 7.18 13.65
N ASP A 81 -3.92 6.54 14.53
CA ASP A 81 -3.44 5.40 15.29
C ASP A 81 -3.58 4.11 14.46
N LEU A 82 -2.46 3.61 13.95
CA LEU A 82 -2.42 2.39 13.15
C LEU A 82 -2.35 1.10 13.98
N ASP A 83 -2.31 1.18 15.32
CA ASP A 83 -2.45 0.01 16.19
C ASP A 83 -3.92 -0.44 16.28
N ASP A 84 -4.86 0.49 16.13
CA ASP A 84 -6.29 0.20 16.03
C ASP A 84 -6.65 -0.43 14.67
N ALA A 85 -7.29 -1.61 14.72
CA ALA A 85 -7.80 -2.31 13.55
C ALA A 85 -8.84 -1.50 12.76
N ARG A 86 -9.63 -0.67 13.45
CA ARG A 86 -10.66 0.15 12.81
C ARG A 86 -10.04 1.25 11.96
N HIS A 87 -9.09 1.99 12.51
CA HIS A 87 -8.36 3.02 11.75
C HIS A 87 -7.63 2.45 10.55
N ARG A 88 -7.04 1.25 10.66
CA ARG A 88 -6.44 0.57 9.50
C ARG A 88 -7.46 0.28 8.41
N ALA A 89 -8.63 -0.21 8.77
CA ALA A 89 -9.70 -0.51 7.81
C ALA A 89 -10.22 0.75 7.13
N ASP A 90 -10.47 1.81 7.91
CA ASP A 90 -10.95 3.09 7.39
C ASP A 90 -9.91 3.75 6.47
N LEU A 91 -8.62 3.68 6.83
CA LEU A 91 -7.53 4.19 6.00
C LEU A 91 -7.35 3.40 4.70
N LEU A 92 -7.47 2.07 4.75
CA LEU A 92 -7.43 1.24 3.54
C LEU A 92 -8.57 1.61 2.60
N ALA A 93 -9.79 1.74 3.12
CA ALA A 93 -10.95 2.15 2.32
C ALA A 93 -10.77 3.54 1.70
N ALA A 94 -10.18 4.49 2.45
CA ALA A 94 -9.86 5.82 1.93
C ALA A 94 -8.81 5.76 0.79
N LEU A 95 -7.74 4.96 0.95
CA LEU A 95 -6.72 4.78 -0.08
C LEU A 95 -7.27 4.12 -1.34
N ASP A 96 -8.11 3.09 -1.19
CA ASP A 96 -8.75 2.41 -2.32
C ASP A 96 -9.71 3.37 -3.07
N ALA A 97 -10.40 4.26 -2.36
CA ALA A 97 -11.28 5.27 -2.97
C ALA A 97 -10.51 6.38 -3.73
N LEU A 98 -9.23 6.60 -3.41
CA LEU A 98 -8.37 7.60 -4.06
C LEU A 98 -7.65 7.05 -5.31
N GLY A 99 -7.67 5.73 -5.55
CA GLY A 99 -7.12 5.13 -6.77
C GLY A 99 -7.97 5.42 -8.02
N PRO A 100 -7.39 5.37 -9.24
CA PRO A 100 -8.07 5.72 -10.49
C PRO A 100 -9.19 4.76 -10.92
N GLU A 101 -9.39 3.68 -10.17
CA GLU A 101 -10.47 2.70 -10.38
C GLU A 101 -11.67 3.05 -9.48
N ASN A 102 -12.03 4.33 -9.39
CA ASN A 102 -13.25 4.79 -8.73
C ASN A 102 -14.44 4.19 -9.49
N SER A 103 -14.70 2.91 -9.24
CA SER A 103 -15.76 2.11 -9.82
C SER A 103 -17.03 2.60 -9.15
N GLY A 104 -17.55 3.69 -9.70
CA GLY A 104 -18.91 4.13 -9.48
C GLY A 104 -19.85 2.97 -9.72
N SER A 105 -20.21 2.31 -8.63
CA SER A 105 -21.46 1.58 -8.44
C SER A 105 -21.72 1.56 -6.94
N ARG A 106 -21.84 2.76 -6.36
CA ARG A 106 -22.66 2.96 -5.17
C ARG A 106 -24.05 3.31 -5.68
N ASP A 107 -24.79 2.27 -6.03
CA ASP A 107 -26.26 2.26 -6.11
C ASP A 107 -26.73 1.30 -5.02
#